data_AF-A0A2J5PBK6-F1
#
_entry.id   AF-A0A2J5PBK6-F1
#
_cell.length_a   1.000
_cell.length_b   1.000
_cell.length_c   1.000
_cell.angle_alpha   90.00
_cell.angle_beta   90.00
_cell.angle_gamma   90.00
#
_symmetry.space_group_name_H-M   'P 1'
#
loop_
_entity.id
_entity.type
_entity.pdbx_description
1 polymer ?
#
loop_
_entity_poly.entity_id
_entity_poly.type
_entity_poly.pdbx_seq_one_letter_code
_entity_poly.pdbx_strand_id
1 'polypeptide(L)'
;MDVTSGKELAGPDIRNSCQRHLNDLQSCHARGLHWDVEAAQRSIDYFAKVLKLNGGDFEGEPFVLLPWQCFIVGSIFGWKNARGFRRFRMVYVESGKGSGKSPLSAG
;
A
#
# COMPACT_ATOMS: atom_id res chain seq x y z
N MET A 1 -7.91 8.16 8.73
CA MET A 1 -6.71 8.10 7.88
C MET A 1 -6.20 9.52 7.69
N ASP A 2 -4.88 9.73 7.80
CA ASP A 2 -4.30 11.08 7.97
C ASP A 2 -4.55 12.00 6.77
N VAL A 3 -4.60 11.46 5.54
CA VAL A 3 -4.95 12.22 4.34
C VAL A 3 -6.39 12.72 4.36
N THR A 4 -7.36 11.86 4.69
CA THR A 4 -8.80 12.21 4.68
C THR A 4 -9.18 13.13 5.83
N SER A 5 -8.43 13.11 6.93
CA SER A 5 -8.62 14.04 8.06
C SER A 5 -7.89 15.38 7.86
N GLY A 6 -7.12 15.53 6.77
CA GLY A 6 -6.34 16.75 6.51
C GLY A 6 -5.05 16.89 7.33
N LYS A 7 -4.64 15.84 8.07
CA LYS A 7 -3.37 15.82 8.81
C LYS A 7 -2.18 15.75 7.85
N GLU A 8 -2.30 14.99 6.78
CA GLU A 8 -1.32 14.94 5.68
C GLU A 8 -1.91 15.62 4.45
N LEU A 9 -1.21 16.61 3.91
CA LEU A 9 -1.62 17.27 2.66
C LEU A 9 -1.29 16.35 1.48
N ALA A 10 -2.27 16.08 0.63
CA ALA A 10 -2.07 15.27 -0.57
C ALA A 10 -2.85 15.84 -1.75
N GLY A 11 -2.37 15.55 -2.97
CA GLY A 11 -3.04 15.91 -4.21
C GLY A 11 -4.39 15.17 -4.39
N PRO A 12 -5.18 15.57 -5.39
CA PRO A 12 -6.53 15.02 -5.62
C PRO A 12 -6.52 13.50 -5.82
N ASP A 13 -5.57 12.94 -6.56
CA ASP A 13 -5.55 11.50 -6.85
C ASP A 13 -5.24 10.62 -5.63
N ILE A 14 -4.37 11.12 -4.74
CA ILE A 14 -4.06 10.46 -3.48
C ILE A 14 -5.28 10.53 -2.55
N ARG A 15 -5.91 11.71 -2.42
CA ARG A 15 -7.14 11.89 -1.64
C ARG A 15 -8.25 10.97 -2.14
N ASN A 16 -8.47 10.91 -3.45
CA ASN A 16 -9.45 10.02 -4.08
C ASN A 16 -9.15 8.54 -3.82
N SER A 17 -7.87 8.16 -3.79
CA SER A 17 -7.47 6.78 -3.46
C SER A 17 -7.71 6.43 -2.00
N CYS A 18 -7.41 7.33 -1.06
CA CYS A 18 -7.72 7.16 0.36
C CYS A 18 -9.24 7.11 0.59
N GLN A 19 -10.00 7.99 -0.05
CA GLN A 19 -11.46 8.00 0.04
C GLN A 19 -12.06 6.71 -0.54
N ARG A 20 -11.54 6.23 -1.67
CA ARG A 20 -11.94 4.93 -2.25
C ARG A 20 -11.76 3.81 -1.23
N HIS A 21 -10.61 3.73 -0.57
CA HIS A 21 -10.36 2.73 0.47
C HIS A 21 -11.42 2.78 1.58
N LEU A 22 -11.76 3.98 2.08
CA LEU A 22 -12.81 4.12 3.11
C LEU A 22 -14.20 3.73 2.60
N ASN A 23 -14.55 4.14 1.38
CA ASN A 23 -15.83 3.78 0.75
C ASN A 23 -15.92 2.26 0.54
N ASP A 24 -14.81 1.61 0.20
CA ASP A 24 -14.76 0.17 0.05
C ASP A 24 -14.98 -0.51 1.39
N LEU A 25 -14.39 -0.03 2.50
CA LEU A 25 -14.67 -0.59 3.83
C LEU A 25 -16.17 -0.56 4.18
N GLN A 26 -16.89 0.46 3.72
CA GLN A 26 -18.33 0.60 3.96
C GLN A 26 -19.19 -0.27 3.02
N SER A 27 -18.77 -0.43 1.76
CA SER A 27 -19.60 -1.00 0.69
C SER A 27 -19.10 -2.34 0.13
N CYS A 28 -17.99 -2.88 0.64
CA CYS A 28 -17.32 -4.05 0.09
C CYS A 28 -18.23 -5.27 -0.02
N HIS A 29 -19.04 -5.53 1.01
CA HIS A 29 -19.94 -6.70 1.07
C HIS A 29 -20.92 -6.73 -0.11
N ALA A 30 -21.54 -5.60 -0.44
CA ALA A 30 -22.47 -5.49 -1.57
C ALA A 30 -21.80 -5.75 -2.93
N ARG A 31 -20.47 -5.66 -3.00
CA ARG A 31 -19.67 -5.83 -4.21
C ARG A 31 -18.91 -7.16 -4.23
N GLY A 32 -19.14 -8.03 -3.24
CA GLY A 32 -18.39 -9.28 -3.09
C GLY A 32 -16.89 -9.06 -2.84
N LEU A 33 -16.52 -7.94 -2.22
CA LEU A 33 -15.16 -7.62 -1.79
C LEU A 33 -15.04 -7.82 -0.28
N HIS A 34 -13.83 -8.08 0.18
CA HIS A 34 -13.48 -8.05 1.60
C HIS A 34 -12.08 -7.48 1.80
N TRP A 35 -11.85 -6.94 3.00
CA TRP A 35 -10.56 -6.43 3.44
C TRP A 35 -9.87 -7.50 4.29
N ASP A 36 -8.83 -8.10 3.73
CA ASP A 36 -7.99 -9.11 4.39
C ASP A 36 -6.79 -8.41 5.05
N VAL A 37 -6.93 -8.12 6.34
CA VAL A 37 -5.89 -7.44 7.15
C VAL A 37 -4.63 -8.28 7.25
N GLU A 38 -4.75 -9.60 7.38
CA GLU A 38 -3.60 -10.50 7.51
C GLU A 38 -2.79 -10.55 6.22
N ALA A 39 -3.46 -10.61 5.06
CA ALA A 39 -2.78 -10.56 3.77
C ALA A 39 -2.09 -9.21 3.54
N ALA A 40 -2.74 -8.10 3.91
CA ALA A 40 -2.13 -6.78 3.83
C ALA A 40 -0.88 -6.70 4.72
N GLN A 41 -0.99 -7.10 5.99
CA GLN A 41 0.11 -7.03 6.95
C GLN A 41 1.26 -7.95 6.56
N ARG A 42 0.97 -9.18 6.10
CA ARG A 42 2.00 -10.11 5.61
C ARG A 42 2.81 -9.52 4.47
N SER A 43 2.15 -8.83 3.54
CA SER A 43 2.82 -8.17 2.42
C SER A 43 3.64 -6.96 2.86
N ILE A 44 3.18 -6.17 3.83
CA ILE A 44 3.95 -5.06 4.40
C ILE A 44 5.19 -5.59 5.14
N ASP A 45 5.00 -6.60 5.99
CA ASP A 45 6.06 -7.24 6.77
C ASP A 45 7.15 -7.85 5.90
N TYR A 46 6.81 -8.35 4.71
CA TYR A 46 7.77 -8.91 3.78
C TYR A 46 8.92 -7.93 3.45
N PHE A 47 8.61 -6.64 3.27
CA PHE A 47 9.62 -5.63 2.96
C PHE A 47 10.65 -5.50 4.08
N ALA A 48 10.21 -5.43 5.33
CA ALA A 48 11.13 -5.29 6.47
C ALA A 48 11.80 -6.62 6.88
N LYS A 49 11.12 -7.76 6.71
CA LYS A 49 11.63 -9.05 7.18
C LYS A 49 12.50 -9.77 6.16
N VAL A 50 12.36 -9.46 4.87
CA VAL A 50 13.02 -10.19 3.78
C VAL A 50 13.90 -9.28 2.93
N LEU A 51 13.44 -8.07 2.60
CA LEU A 51 14.20 -7.18 1.73
C LEU A 51 15.23 -6.37 2.51
N LYS A 52 16.42 -6.25 1.91
CA LYS A 52 17.51 -5.42 2.41
C LYS A 52 17.84 -4.33 1.41
N LEU A 53 18.13 -3.14 1.92
CA LEU A 53 18.60 -2.03 1.13
C LEU A 53 20.03 -2.32 0.61
N ASN A 54 20.33 -1.83 -0.58
CA ASN A 54 21.63 -1.97 -1.22
C ASN A 54 22.22 -0.58 -1.47
N GLY A 55 23.52 -0.45 -1.20
CA GLY A 55 24.33 0.71 -1.52
C GLY A 55 24.24 1.85 -0.51
N GLY A 56 25.37 2.55 -0.36
CA GLY A 56 25.49 3.71 0.52
C GLY A 56 25.37 3.38 2.01
N ASP A 57 24.97 4.37 2.80
CA ASP A 57 24.94 4.30 4.26
C ASP A 57 23.88 3.33 4.83
N PHE A 58 22.96 2.83 3.99
CA PHE A 58 21.86 1.96 4.39
C PHE A 58 22.03 0.52 3.90
N GLU A 59 23.21 0.16 3.39
CA GLU A 59 23.45 -1.18 2.87
C GLU A 59 23.24 -2.26 3.93
N GLY A 60 22.44 -3.27 3.59
CA GLY A 60 22.12 -4.40 4.47
C GLY A 60 20.99 -4.14 5.46
N GLU A 61 20.56 -2.89 5.63
CA GLU A 61 19.46 -2.51 6.52
C GLU A 61 18.10 -3.01 5.99
N PRO A 62 17.15 -3.37 6.89
CA PRO A 62 15.78 -3.70 6.52
C PRO A 62 15.10 -2.58 5.74
N PHE A 63 14.36 -2.92 4.68
CA PHE A 63 13.56 -1.92 3.99
C PHE A 63 12.21 -1.71 4.69
N VAL A 64 12.18 -0.76 5.63
CA VAL A 64 10.96 -0.37 6.34
C VAL A 64 10.13 0.58 5.48
N LEU A 65 8.90 0.16 5.17
CA LEU A 65 7.98 0.96 4.35
C LEU A 65 7.54 2.24 5.07
N LEU A 66 7.49 3.34 4.32
CA LEU A 66 6.86 4.58 4.74
C LEU A 66 5.32 4.44 4.77
N PRO A 67 4.58 5.28 5.52
CA PRO A 67 3.12 5.17 5.62
C PRO A 67 2.38 5.13 4.28
N TRP A 68 2.79 5.93 3.30
CA TRP A 68 2.18 5.93 1.97
C TRP A 68 2.49 4.66 1.17
N GLN A 69 3.67 4.05 1.38
CA GLN A 69 4.04 2.79 0.77
C GLN A 69 3.24 1.63 1.40
N CYS A 70 3.07 1.64 2.72
CA CYS A 70 2.17 0.72 3.42
C CYS A 70 0.73 0.83 2.89
N PHE A 71 0.24 2.04 2.62
CA PHE A 71 -1.09 2.23 2.04
C PHE A 71 -1.22 1.59 0.65
N ILE A 72 -0.22 1.74 -0.21
CA ILE A 72 -0.20 1.13 -1.54
C ILE A 72 -0.14 -0.39 -1.43
N VAL A 73 0.87 -0.94 -0.76
CA VAL A 73 1.06 -2.39 -0.60
C VAL A 73 -0.15 -3.02 0.08
N GLY A 74 -0.58 -2.46 1.21
CA GLY A 74 -1.77 -2.93 1.91
C GLY A 74 -3.00 -2.93 1.01
N SER A 75 -3.24 -1.86 0.23
CA SER A 75 -4.39 -1.81 -0.67
C SER A 75 -4.35 -2.87 -1.76
N ILE A 76 -3.18 -3.14 -2.34
CA ILE A 76 -3.01 -4.12 -3.42
C ILE A 76 -3.27 -5.54 -2.92
N PHE A 77 -2.69 -5.89 -1.78
CA PHE A 77 -2.67 -7.27 -1.28
C PHE A 77 -3.82 -7.60 -0.32
N GLY A 78 -4.39 -6.59 0.36
CA GLY A 78 -5.48 -6.77 1.31
C GLY A 78 -6.88 -6.78 0.70
N TRP A 79 -7.12 -6.05 -0.40
CA TRP A 79 -8.43 -6.05 -1.04
C TRP A 79 -8.62 -7.28 -1.93
N LYS A 80 -9.56 -8.15 -1.56
CA LYS A 80 -9.85 -9.39 -2.29
C LYS A 80 -11.32 -9.52 -2.66
N ASN A 81 -11.61 -10.30 -3.69
CA ASN A 81 -12.97 -10.69 -4.06
C ASN A 81 -13.42 -11.96 -3.31
N ALA A 82 -14.68 -12.33 -3.45
CA ALA A 82 -15.27 -13.53 -2.83
C ALA A 82 -14.58 -14.86 -3.21
N ARG A 83 -13.79 -14.88 -4.30
CA ARG A 83 -13.00 -16.05 -4.73
C ARG A 83 -11.57 -16.02 -4.18
N GLY A 84 -11.20 -15.02 -3.37
CA GLY A 84 -9.88 -14.86 -2.77
C GLY A 84 -8.83 -14.17 -3.66
N PHE A 85 -9.18 -13.73 -4.87
CA PHE A 85 -8.26 -13.01 -5.75
C PHE A 85 -8.18 -11.52 -5.40
N ARG A 86 -7.03 -10.90 -5.64
CA ARG A 86 -6.86 -9.45 -5.47
C ARG A 86 -7.83 -8.68 -6.35
N ARG A 87 -8.43 -7.63 -5.79
CA ARG A 87 -9.27 -6.69 -6.52
C ARG A 87 -8.47 -5.90 -7.55
N PHE A 88 -7.32 -5.38 -7.13
CA PHE A 88 -6.46 -4.58 -7.99
C PHE A 88 -5.51 -5.50 -8.74
N ARG A 89 -5.64 -5.53 -10.06
CA ARG A 89 -4.76 -6.30 -10.97
C ARG A 89 -3.71 -5.42 -11.65
N MET A 90 -3.96 -4.12 -11.68
CA MET A 90 -3.07 -3.10 -12.24
C MET A 90 -3.01 -1.93 -11.26
N VAL A 91 -1.80 -1.37 -11.11
CA VAL A 91 -1.54 -0.26 -10.21
C VAL A 91 -0.60 0.69 -10.93
N TYR A 92 -0.92 1.98 -10.89
CA TYR A 92 -0.05 3.05 -11.34
C TYR A 92 0.37 3.88 -10.13
N VAL A 93 1.67 4.07 -9.95
CA VAL A 93 2.25 4.85 -8.85
C VAL A 93 3.24 5.84 -9.43
N GLU A 94 2.96 7.12 -9.24
CA GLU A 94 3.88 8.21 -9.57
C GLU A 94 4.49 8.76 -8.28
N SER A 95 5.81 8.93 -8.25
CA SER A 95 6.49 9.59 -7.13
C SER A 95 7.80 10.23 -7.56
N GLY A 96 8.24 11.22 -6.79
CA GLY A 96 9.45 12.00 -7.06
C GLY A 96 10.76 11.19 -7.01
N LYS A 97 11.88 11.87 -7.30
CA LYS A 97 13.22 11.32 -7.13
C LYS A 97 13.53 11.14 -5.63
N GLY A 98 14.22 10.06 -5.27
CA GLY A 98 14.62 9.79 -3.88
C GLY A 98 13.51 9.27 -2.96
N SER A 99 12.33 8.92 -3.49
CA SER A 99 11.18 8.47 -2.70
C SER A 99 11.22 7.01 -2.24
N GLY A 100 12.27 6.25 -2.56
CA GLY A 100 12.32 4.81 -2.28
C GLY A 100 11.41 3.95 -3.17
N LYS A 101 10.96 4.44 -4.34
CA LYS A 101 10.10 3.67 -5.28
C LYS A 101 10.78 2.44 -5.91
N SER A 102 12.10 2.45 -6.09
CA SER A 102 12.84 1.32 -6.65
C SER A 102 12.81 0.10 -5.73
N PRO A 103 13.22 0.21 -4.44
CA PRO A 103 13.08 -0.92 -3.52
C PRO A 103 11.62 -1.29 -3.25
N LEU A 104 10.67 -0.33 -3.33
CA LEU A 104 9.24 -0.63 -3.27
C LEU A 104 8.77 -1.56 -4.39
N SER A 105 9.35 -1.46 -5.58
CA SER A 105 8.96 -2.29 -6.74
C SER A 105 9.55 -3.71 -6.69
N ALA A 106 10.43 -4.01 -5.73
CA ALA A 106 11.10 -5.30 -5.60
C ALA A 106 10.30 -6.35 -4.81
N GLY A 107 9.23 -5.95 -4.10
CA GLY A 107 8.33 -6.85 -3.35
C GLY A 107 6.93 -6.92 -3.92
#